data_AF-A0A7V1JLL3-F1
#
_entry.id   AF-A0A7V1JLL3-F1
#
_cell.length_a   1.000
_cell.length_b   1.000
_cell.length_c   1.000
_cell.angle_alpha   90.00
_cell.angle_beta   90.00
_cell.angle_gamma   90.00
#
_symmetry.space_group_name_H-M   'P 1'
#
loop_
_entity.id
_entity.type
_entity.pdbx_description
1 polymer ?
#
loop_
_entity_poly.entity_id
_entity_poly.type
_entity_poly.pdbx_seq_one_letter_code
_entity_poly.pdbx_strand_id
1 'polypeptide(L)'
;MFPVRLVLREVAARCIPPGAEGQARRLWDALRADLTARLGEGGAERLFPHLQRRLLEEGSLILLDGLDEVPEAERRRKCLLEAVADLARALPPDRSRVLVTARPYAYDDPRWRLPGFEVLLLADFDQEQVGQFVQRWYQAVRPVMGWD
;
A
#
# COMPACT_ATOMS: atom_id res chain seq x y z
N MET A 1 -9.59 -6.30 -12.49
CA MET A 1 -9.12 -5.43 -11.40
C MET A 1 -7.59 -5.38 -11.48
N PHE A 2 -7.00 -4.19 -11.69
CA PHE A 2 -5.55 -4.05 -11.83
C PHE A 2 -4.90 -3.80 -10.46
N PRO A 3 -3.89 -4.59 -10.04
CA PRO A 3 -3.25 -4.42 -8.73
C PRO A 3 -2.15 -3.35 -8.76
N VAL A 4 -2.13 -2.50 -7.75
CA VAL A 4 -1.07 -1.52 -7.48
C VAL A 4 -0.66 -1.65 -6.02
N ARG A 5 0.65 -1.72 -5.77
CA ARG A 5 1.21 -1.75 -4.41
C ARG A 5 2.04 -0.51 -4.18
N LEU A 6 1.78 0.18 -3.08
CA LEU A 6 2.59 1.29 -2.57
C LEU A 6 3.07 0.96 -1.17
N VAL A 7 4.37 1.14 -0.92
CA VAL A 7 4.96 1.00 0.42
C VAL A 7 4.80 2.32 1.16
N LEU A 8 4.05 2.34 2.26
CA LEU A 8 3.63 3.57 2.93
C LEU A 8 4.79 4.36 3.52
N ARG A 9 5.85 3.71 4.02
CA ARG A 9 7.09 4.40 4.43
C ARG A 9 7.73 5.19 3.29
N GLU A 10 7.69 4.66 2.06
CA GLU A 10 8.28 5.30 0.89
C GLU A 10 7.40 6.47 0.41
N VAL A 11 6.08 6.30 0.44
CA VAL A 11 5.13 7.40 0.17
C VAL A 11 5.37 8.54 1.15
N ALA A 12 5.45 8.24 2.45
CA ALA A 12 5.65 9.25 3.48
C ALA A 12 6.99 9.98 3.33
N ALA A 13 8.05 9.25 3.01
CA ALA A 13 9.39 9.82 2.84
C ALA A 13 9.53 10.69 1.58
N ARG A 14 8.94 10.28 0.45
CA ARG A 14 9.13 10.93 -0.84
C ARG A 14 8.09 11.99 -1.16
N CYS A 15 6.85 11.81 -0.70
CA CYS A 15 5.70 12.55 -1.22
C CYS A 15 4.94 13.33 -0.14
N ILE A 16 5.25 13.16 1.15
CA ILE A 16 4.59 13.88 2.25
C ILE A 16 5.60 14.79 2.95
N PRO A 17 5.76 16.05 2.47
CA PRO A 17 6.60 17.02 3.16
C PRO A 17 5.99 17.43 4.53
N PRO A 18 6.80 18.02 5.42
CA PRO A 18 6.31 18.53 6.71
C PRO A 18 5.14 19.50 6.52
N GLY A 19 4.05 19.31 7.26
CA GLY A 19 2.86 20.17 7.18
C GLY A 19 2.02 20.03 5.90
N ALA A 20 2.30 19.02 5.06
CA ALA A 20 1.51 18.74 3.87
C ALA A 20 0.02 18.49 4.19
N GLU A 21 -0.83 18.88 3.25
CA GLU A 21 -2.22 18.46 3.24
C GLU A 21 -2.37 17.04 2.69
N GLY A 22 -3.22 16.25 3.35
CA GLY A 22 -3.57 14.90 2.94
C GLY A 22 -4.61 14.90 1.84
N GLN A 23 -4.14 14.58 0.63
CA GLN A 23 -4.95 14.54 -0.59
C GLN A 23 -4.49 13.35 -1.44
N ALA A 24 -5.38 12.80 -2.27
CA ALA A 24 -5.11 11.64 -3.13
C ALA A 24 -3.86 11.82 -4.00
N ARG A 25 -3.54 13.07 -4.38
CA ARG A 25 -2.32 13.41 -5.13
C ARG A 25 -1.04 12.85 -4.51
N ARG A 26 -0.96 12.71 -3.18
CA ARG A 26 0.23 12.18 -2.50
C ARG A 26 0.53 10.73 -2.90
N LEU A 27 -0.52 9.93 -3.07
CA LEU A 27 -0.42 8.53 -3.49
C LEU A 27 -0.17 8.44 -5.00
N TRP A 28 -0.75 9.34 -5.78
CA TRP A 28 -0.48 9.46 -7.22
C TRP A 28 0.97 9.86 -7.52
N ASP A 29 1.50 10.84 -6.79
CA ASP A 29 2.88 11.28 -6.89
C ASP A 29 3.84 10.14 -6.53
N ALA A 30 3.51 9.34 -5.51
CA ALA A 30 4.30 8.17 -5.14
C ALA A 30 4.28 7.09 -6.23
N LEU A 31 3.12 6.81 -6.81
CA LEU A 31 3.00 5.88 -7.94
C LEU A 31 3.82 6.36 -9.14
N ARG A 32 3.76 7.65 -9.47
CA ARG A 32 4.60 8.23 -10.55
C ARG A 32 6.08 8.12 -10.22
N ALA A 33 6.48 8.39 -8.98
CA ALA A 33 7.87 8.25 -8.55
C ALA A 33 8.37 6.80 -8.68
N ASP A 34 7.54 5.81 -8.33
CA ASP A 34 7.88 4.39 -8.49
C ASP A 34 7.99 3.98 -9.96
N LEU A 35 7.10 4.49 -10.82
CA LEU A 35 7.21 4.28 -12.26
C LEU A 35 8.50 4.91 -12.81
N THR A 36 8.84 6.11 -12.35
CA THR A 36 10.05 6.83 -12.77
C THR A 36 11.31 6.07 -12.36
N ALA A 37 11.35 5.55 -11.14
CA ALA A 37 12.46 4.74 -10.64
C ALA A 37 12.67 3.43 -11.43
N ARG A 38 11.61 2.87 -12.02
CA ARG A 38 11.65 1.59 -12.76
C ARG A 38 11.81 1.74 -14.27
N LEU A 39 11.22 2.79 -14.84
CA LEU A 39 11.07 2.97 -16.29
C LEU A 39 11.76 4.23 -16.83
N GLY A 40 12.33 5.07 -15.94
CA GLY A 40 12.83 6.40 -16.26
C GLY A 40 11.71 7.43 -16.47
N GLU A 41 12.08 8.72 -16.53
CA GLU A 41 11.13 9.84 -16.65
C GLU A 41 10.22 9.69 -17.87
N GLY A 42 10.79 9.47 -19.06
CA GLY A 42 10.01 9.33 -20.29
C GLY A 42 9.11 8.09 -20.30
N GLY A 43 9.46 7.04 -19.58
CA GLY A 43 8.60 5.86 -19.40
C GLY A 43 7.40 6.17 -18.49
N ALA A 44 7.66 6.83 -17.37
CA ALA A 44 6.64 7.24 -16.43
C ALA A 44 5.68 8.28 -17.02
N GLU A 45 6.18 9.30 -17.72
CA GLU A 45 5.37 10.31 -18.40
C GLU A 45 4.35 9.71 -19.37
N ARG A 46 4.75 8.67 -20.11
CA ARG A 46 3.85 7.98 -21.05
C ARG A 46 2.86 7.07 -20.31
N LEU A 47 3.32 6.28 -19.35
CA LEU A 47 2.50 5.23 -18.73
C LEU A 47 1.54 5.77 -17.68
N PHE A 48 1.97 6.74 -16.87
CA PHE A 48 1.24 7.19 -15.69
C PHE A 48 -0.17 7.69 -16.00
N PRO A 49 -0.42 8.55 -17.02
CA PRO A 49 -1.78 9.01 -17.33
C PRO A 49 -2.72 7.86 -17.72
N HIS A 50 -2.23 6.88 -18.49
CA HIS A 50 -3.01 5.71 -18.87
C HIS A 50 -3.32 4.82 -17.68
N LEU A 51 -2.34 4.59 -16.81
CA LEU A 51 -2.52 3.80 -15.60
C LEU A 51 -3.51 4.49 -14.65
N GLN A 52 -3.32 5.77 -14.36
CA GLN A 52 -4.21 6.52 -13.48
C GLN A 52 -5.66 6.51 -13.98
N ARG A 53 -5.87 6.77 -15.27
CA ARG A 53 -7.18 6.69 -15.90
C ARG A 53 -7.79 5.30 -15.74
N ARG A 54 -7.02 4.25 -15.99
CA ARG A 54 -7.47 2.87 -15.83
C ARG A 54 -7.92 2.56 -14.39
N LEU A 55 -7.16 3.01 -13.39
CA LEU A 55 -7.49 2.78 -11.98
C LEU A 55 -8.78 3.52 -11.58
N LEU A 56 -9.01 4.71 -12.13
CA LEU A 56 -10.20 5.55 -11.89
C LEU A 56 -11.44 5.11 -12.69
N GLU A 57 -11.30 4.47 -13.85
CA GLU A 57 -12.42 4.13 -14.73
C GLU A 57 -12.76 2.62 -14.71
N GLU A 58 -11.75 1.75 -14.70
CA GLU A 58 -11.94 0.30 -14.87
C GLU A 58 -11.93 -0.48 -13.54
N GLY A 59 -11.47 0.16 -12.46
CA GLY A 59 -11.38 -0.41 -11.12
C GLY A 59 -10.03 -1.06 -10.80
N SER A 60 -9.68 -1.02 -9.51
CA SER A 60 -8.33 -1.30 -9.03
C SER A 60 -8.27 -2.06 -7.72
N LEU A 61 -7.16 -2.76 -7.48
CA LEU A 61 -6.80 -3.24 -6.14
C LEU A 61 -5.60 -2.42 -5.69
N ILE A 62 -5.80 -1.49 -4.76
CA ILE A 62 -4.73 -0.66 -4.19
C ILE A 62 -4.28 -1.27 -2.87
N LEU A 63 -3.06 -1.78 -2.85
CA LEU A 63 -2.40 -2.36 -1.68
C LEU A 63 -1.47 -1.30 -1.08
N LEU A 64 -1.79 -0.84 0.12
CA LEU A 64 -1.03 0.16 0.87
C LEU A 64 -0.33 -0.54 2.04
N ASP A 65 0.97 -0.72 1.90
CA ASP A 65 1.74 -1.65 2.71
C ASP A 65 2.51 -0.95 3.85
N GLY A 66 2.29 -1.37 5.09
CA GLY A 66 3.12 -1.00 6.25
C GLY A 66 2.82 0.37 6.85
N LEU A 67 1.59 0.61 7.31
CA LEU A 67 1.22 1.86 7.98
C LEU A 67 2.01 2.11 9.28
N ASP A 68 2.40 1.04 9.98
CA ASP A 68 3.17 1.10 11.23
C ASP A 68 4.56 1.71 11.05
N GLU A 69 5.10 1.69 9.83
CA GLU A 69 6.41 2.25 9.49
C GLU A 69 6.34 3.77 9.20
N VAL A 70 5.16 4.38 9.21
CA VAL A 70 4.97 5.79 8.92
C VAL A 70 5.05 6.60 10.22
N PRO A 71 5.97 7.57 10.35
CA PRO A 71 6.10 8.36 11.56
C PRO A 71 4.90 9.27 11.81
N GLU A 72 4.53 9.44 13.07
CA GLU A 72 3.47 10.37 13.50
C GLU A 72 3.93 11.84 13.49
N ALA A 73 5.25 12.05 13.54
CA ALA A 73 5.87 13.37 13.53
C ALA A 73 5.42 14.22 12.34
N GLU A 74 5.35 15.54 12.58
CA GLU A 74 5.05 16.54 11.54
C GLU A 74 3.74 16.28 10.77
N ARG A 75 2.78 15.60 11.42
CA ARG A 75 1.47 15.24 10.85
C ARG A 75 1.58 14.25 9.67
N ARG A 76 2.74 13.61 9.43
CA ARG A 76 2.95 12.75 8.25
C ARG A 76 1.96 11.58 8.19
N ARG A 77 1.80 10.82 9.28
CA ARG A 77 0.81 9.72 9.33
C ARG A 77 -0.62 10.22 9.12
N LYS A 78 -1.01 11.32 9.75
CA LYS A 78 -2.35 11.92 9.57
C LYS A 78 -2.60 12.35 8.13
N CYS A 79 -1.64 13.05 7.52
CA CYS A 79 -1.68 13.44 6.11
C CYS A 79 -1.81 12.22 5.18
N LEU A 80 -1.09 11.13 5.48
CA LEU A 80 -1.20 9.90 4.71
C LEU A 80 -2.62 9.32 4.79
N LEU A 81 -3.19 9.20 5.98
CA LEU A 81 -4.55 8.65 6.15
C LEU A 81 -5.61 9.51 5.48
N GLU A 82 -5.49 10.84 5.58
CA GLU A 82 -6.31 11.80 4.83
C GLU A 82 -6.19 11.56 3.31
N ALA A 83 -4.98 11.35 2.79
CA ALA A 83 -4.75 11.02 1.38
C ALA A 83 -5.34 9.67 0.96
N VAL A 84 -5.29 8.66 1.84
CA VAL A 84 -5.91 7.34 1.60
C VAL A 84 -7.43 7.46 1.53
N ALA A 85 -8.04 8.16 2.49
CA ALA A 85 -9.49 8.39 2.49
C ALA A 85 -9.93 9.18 1.26
N ASP A 86 -9.15 10.16 0.82
CA ASP A 86 -9.41 10.92 -0.39
C ASP A 86 -9.31 10.07 -1.66
N LEU A 87 -8.26 9.25 -1.77
CA LEU A 87 -8.12 8.31 -2.89
C LEU A 87 -9.27 7.30 -2.94
N ALA A 88 -9.65 6.73 -1.80
CA ALA A 88 -10.73 5.75 -1.73
C ALA A 88 -12.07 6.32 -2.23
N ARG A 89 -12.35 7.61 -1.97
CA ARG A 89 -13.55 8.31 -2.48
C ARG A 89 -13.50 8.58 -3.99
N ALA A 90 -12.31 8.72 -4.56
CA ALA A 90 -12.14 8.97 -5.99
C ALA A 90 -12.24 7.71 -6.85
N LEU A 91 -12.09 6.52 -6.26
CA LEU A 91 -12.12 5.24 -6.97
C LEU A 91 -13.56 4.73 -7.16
N PRO A 92 -13.86 3.99 -8.25
CA PRO A 92 -15.18 3.37 -8.44
C PRO A 92 -15.49 2.36 -7.33
N PRO A 93 -16.56 2.55 -6.52
CA PRO A 93 -16.79 1.76 -5.30
C PRO A 93 -17.05 0.27 -5.58
N ASP A 94 -17.77 -0.05 -6.67
CA ASP A 94 -18.15 -1.43 -6.99
C ASP A 94 -17.03 -2.23 -7.65
N ARG A 95 -16.01 -1.55 -8.16
CA ARG A 95 -14.94 -2.14 -8.98
C ARG A 95 -13.55 -1.98 -8.37
N SER A 96 -13.43 -1.26 -7.25
CA SER A 96 -12.16 -0.99 -6.60
C SER A 96 -12.13 -1.45 -5.15
N ARG A 97 -10.95 -1.86 -4.70
CA ARG A 97 -10.67 -2.24 -3.31
C ARG A 97 -9.39 -1.56 -2.87
N VAL A 98 -9.40 -1.00 -1.66
CA VAL A 98 -8.22 -0.43 -1.03
C VAL A 98 -7.94 -1.27 0.22
N LEU A 99 -6.77 -1.89 0.27
CA LEU A 99 -6.30 -2.66 1.42
C LEU A 99 -5.14 -1.93 2.05
N VAL A 100 -5.21 -1.68 3.35
CA VAL A 100 -4.12 -1.09 4.14
C VAL A 100 -3.62 -2.15 5.10
N THR A 101 -2.31 -2.41 5.13
CA THR A 101 -1.69 -3.30 6.09
C THR A 101 -1.03 -2.51 7.21
N ALA A 102 -1.14 -3.01 8.44
CA ALA A 102 -0.52 -2.42 9.62
C ALA A 102 -0.31 -3.53 10.66
N ARG A 103 0.69 -3.37 11.53
CA ARG A 103 0.73 -4.15 12.77
C ARG A 103 -0.40 -3.71 13.72
N PRO A 104 -0.98 -4.62 14.54
CA PRO A 104 -2.12 -4.29 15.41
C PRO A 104 -1.91 -3.06 16.29
N TYR A 105 -0.74 -2.93 16.93
CA TYR A 105 -0.45 -1.80 17.82
C TYR A 105 -0.46 -0.43 17.13
N ALA A 106 -0.20 -0.37 15.82
CA ALA A 106 -0.15 0.88 15.07
C ALA A 106 -1.53 1.38 14.63
N TYR A 107 -2.55 0.52 14.74
CA TYR A 107 -3.93 0.80 14.32
C TYR A 107 -4.95 0.73 15.46
N ASP A 108 -4.48 0.46 16.69
CA ASP A 108 -5.33 0.37 17.87
C ASP A 108 -5.87 1.75 18.29
N ASP A 109 -5.04 2.79 18.17
CA ASP A 109 -5.43 4.17 18.44
C ASP A 109 -6.52 4.65 17.45
N PRO A 110 -7.70 5.07 17.95
CA PRO A 110 -8.80 5.55 17.11
C PRO A 110 -8.42 6.70 16.17
N ARG A 111 -7.41 7.50 16.49
CA ARG A 111 -6.91 8.60 15.66
C ARG A 111 -6.32 8.13 14.33
N TRP A 112 -5.91 6.86 14.25
CA TRP A 112 -5.30 6.26 13.06
C TRP A 112 -6.27 5.41 12.23
N ARG A 113 -7.54 5.31 12.65
CA ARG A 113 -8.56 4.56 11.91
C ARG A 113 -9.03 5.32 10.68
N LEU A 114 -9.11 4.61 9.55
CA LEU A 114 -9.71 5.10 8.31
C LEU A 114 -11.24 4.97 8.37
N PRO A 115 -12.00 6.06 8.21
CA PRO A 115 -13.45 5.99 8.15
C PRO A 115 -13.93 5.15 6.96
N GLY A 116 -14.91 4.28 7.19
CA GLY A 116 -15.51 3.43 6.15
C GLY A 116 -14.68 2.20 5.76
N PHE A 117 -13.54 1.96 6.43
CA PHE A 117 -12.75 0.74 6.23
C PHE A 117 -13.17 -0.33 7.24
N GLU A 118 -13.35 -1.55 6.74
CA GLU A 118 -13.47 -2.73 7.58
C GLU A 118 -12.10 -3.13 8.12
N VAL A 119 -12.04 -3.52 9.40
CA VAL A 119 -10.82 -3.97 10.05
C VAL A 119 -10.83 -5.48 10.15
N LEU A 120 -9.87 -6.11 9.46
CA LEU A 120 -9.67 -7.55 9.48
C LEU A 120 -8.35 -7.86 10.20
N LEU A 121 -8.38 -8.86 11.08
CA LEU A 121 -7.19 -9.41 11.72
C LEU A 121 -6.78 -10.68 10.99
N LEU A 122 -5.50 -10.77 10.64
CA LEU A 122 -4.92 -12.02 10.14
C LEU A 122 -4.81 -12.98 11.32
N ALA A 123 -5.47 -14.13 11.21
CA ALA A 123 -5.37 -15.19 12.20
C ALA A 123 -3.96 -15.78 12.21
N ASP A 124 -3.51 -16.16 13.40
CA ASP A 124 -2.29 -16.95 13.54
C ASP A 124 -2.46 -18.31 12.85
N PHE A 125 -1.36 -18.86 12.37
CA PHE A 125 -1.36 -20.23 11.87
C PHE A 125 -1.60 -21.22 13.02
N ASP A 126 -2.44 -22.21 12.75
CA ASP A 126 -2.50 -23.40 13.60
C ASP A 126 -1.23 -24.26 13.46
N GLN A 127 -1.06 -25.25 14.33
CA GLN A 127 0.15 -26.09 14.34
C GLN A 127 0.34 -26.88 13.04
N GLU A 128 -0.75 -27.28 12.38
CA GLU A 128 -0.67 -27.99 11.10
C GLU A 128 -0.21 -27.04 9.99
N GLN A 129 -0.78 -25.84 9.92
CA GLN A 129 -0.41 -24.78 8.99
C GLN A 129 1.04 -24.33 9.18
N VAL A 130 1.52 -24.23 10.43
CA VAL A 130 2.94 -23.98 10.71
C VAL A 130 3.82 -25.08 10.11
N GLY A 131 3.49 -26.36 10.34
CA GLY A 131 4.22 -27.48 9.77
C GLY A 131 4.25 -27.46 8.23
N GLN A 132 3.10 -27.19 7.60
CA GLN A 132 2.98 -27.07 6.15
C GLN A 132 3.77 -25.87 5.60
N PHE A 133 3.72 -24.72 6.27
CA PHE A 133 4.48 -23.54 5.87
C PHE A 133 5.98 -23.82 5.89
N VAL A 134 6.49 -24.41 6.97
CA VAL A 134 7.92 -24.75 7.10
C VAL A 134 8.35 -25.70 5.98
N GLN A 135 7.61 -26.78 5.72
CA GLN A 135 7.94 -27.72 4.65
C GLN A 135 7.97 -27.03 3.27
N ARG A 136 6.93 -26.27 2.93
CA ARG A 136 6.83 -25.58 1.64
C ARG A 136 7.90 -24.50 1.49
N TRP A 137 8.24 -23.81 2.58
CA TRP A 137 9.31 -22.83 2.59
C TRP A 137 10.65 -23.48 2.26
N TYR A 138 11.02 -24.57 2.93
CA TYR A 138 12.25 -25.31 2.63
C TYR A 138 12.31 -25.80 1.18
N GLN A 139 11.20 -26.30 0.64
CA GLN A 139 11.13 -26.70 -0.77
C GLN A 139 11.34 -25.52 -1.72
N ALA A 140 10.77 -24.36 -1.40
CA ALA A 140 10.87 -23.16 -2.24
C ALA A 140 12.28 -22.54 -2.22
N VAL A 141 12.98 -22.55 -1.08
CA VAL A 141 14.31 -21.94 -0.96
C VAL A 141 15.46 -22.88 -1.34
N ARG A 142 15.24 -24.20 -1.34
CA ARG A 142 16.24 -25.21 -1.72
C ARG A 142 16.97 -24.90 -3.04
N PRO A 143 16.27 -24.60 -4.16
CA PRO A 143 16.92 -24.29 -5.43
C PRO A 143 17.76 -23.00 -5.39
N VAL A 144 17.40 -22.05 -4.53
CA VAL A 144 18.04 -20.73 -4.44
C VAL A 144 19.30 -20.77 -3.59
N MET A 145 19.36 -21.67 -2.61
CA MET A 145 20.46 -21.75 -1.63
C MET A 145 21.53 -22.79 -1.98
N GLY A 146 21.34 -23.59 -3.03
CA GLY A 146 22.29 -24.63 -3.44
C GLY A 146 22.47 -25.73 -2.39
N TRP A 147 21.44 -25.99 -1.59
CA TRP A 147 21.44 -27.05 -0.58
C TRP A 147 20.80 -28.29 -1.20
N ASP A 148 21.66 -29.21 -1.67
CA ASP A 148 21.28 -30.58 -2.03
C ASP A 148 21.15 -31.45 -0.76
#